data_AF-A0A9N9EK55-F1
#
_entry.id   AF-A0A9N9EK55-F1
#
_cell.length_a   1.000
_cell.length_b   1.000
_cell.length_c   1.000
_cell.angle_alpha   90.00
_cell.angle_beta   90.00
_cell.angle_gamma   90.00
#
_symmetry.space_group_name_H-M   'P 1'
#
loop_
_entity.id
_entity.type
_entity.pdbx_description
1 polymer ?
#
loop_
_entity_poly.entity_id
_entity_poly.type
_entity_poly.pdbx_seq_one_letter_code
_entity_poly.pdbx_strand_id
1 'polypeptide(L)'
;RKRGLKAKVIVNTRIEKYSEKNPSLPNIELAQQFCIRKLIVTDILNEKERWLTILEGQGNVKKFCDPKWPQLEEFKKQGETASTPSTESIANNHIALQQLLASYNSENIWNSDETSLF
;
A
#
# COMPACT_ATOMS: atom_id res chain seq x y z
N ARG A 1 5.56 1.80 -8.58
CA ARG A 1 6.92 1.35 -8.13
C ARG A 1 7.44 2.08 -6.87
N LYS A 2 6.62 2.41 -5.85
CA LYS A 2 7.08 3.15 -4.63
C LYS A 2 7.26 2.29 -3.36
N ARG A 3 6.96 0.99 -3.41
CA ARG A 3 7.14 0.06 -2.27
C ARG A 3 8.63 -0.17 -1.92
N GLY A 4 9.52 -0.10 -2.90
CA GLY A 4 10.96 -0.34 -2.69
C GLY A 4 11.68 0.78 -1.94
N LEU A 5 11.31 2.05 -2.14
CA LEU A 5 11.97 3.18 -1.48
C LEU A 5 11.69 3.20 0.03
N LYS A 6 10.46 2.89 0.45
CA LYS A 6 10.09 2.85 1.88
C LYS A 6 10.86 1.77 2.64
N ALA A 7 10.94 0.57 2.08
CA ALA A 7 11.71 -0.52 2.69
C ALA A 7 13.20 -0.16 2.80
N LYS A 8 13.75 0.49 1.76
CA LYS A 8 15.16 0.94 1.75
C LYS A 8 15.45 1.98 2.83
N VAL A 9 14.60 3.00 3.00
CA VAL A 9 14.76 4.02 4.04
C VAL A 9 14.71 3.39 5.44
N ILE A 10 13.76 2.48 5.70
CA ILE A 10 13.65 1.80 7.00
C ILE A 10 14.90 0.97 7.32
N VAL A 11 15.44 0.25 6.34
CA VAL A 11 16.66 -0.55 6.51
C VAL A 11 17.87 0.36 6.77
N ASN A 12 18.01 1.46 6.03
CA ASN A 12 19.11 2.42 6.22
C ASN A 12 19.10 3.02 7.64
N THR A 13 17.94 3.45 8.14
CA THR A 13 17.81 3.99 9.51
C THR A 13 18.13 2.93 10.58
N ARG A 14 17.84 1.65 10.32
CA ARG A 14 18.21 0.55 11.24
C ARG A 14 19.71 0.33 11.29
N ILE A 15 20.40 0.43 10.16
CA ILE A 15 21.86 0.28 10.07
C ILE A 15 22.57 1.41 10.82
N GLU A 16 22.13 2.66 10.61
CA GLU A 16 22.67 3.84 11.30
C GLU A 16 22.54 3.72 12.83
N LYS A 17 21.33 3.40 13.33
CA LYS A 17 21.09 3.20 14.77
C LYS A 17 21.94 2.08 15.36
N TYR A 18 22.28 1.07 14.58
CA TYR A 18 23.12 -0.04 15.03
C TYR A 18 24.61 0.35 15.07
N SER A 19 25.09 1.14 14.10
CA SER A 19 26.45 1.68 14.11
C SER A 19 26.66 2.71 15.22
N GLU A 20 25.65 3.51 15.53
CA GLU A 20 25.73 4.52 16.59
C GLU A 20 25.83 3.89 17.98
N LYS A 21 25.16 2.75 18.19
CA LYS A 21 25.27 1.97 19.44
C LYS A 21 26.60 1.26 19.59
N ASN A 22 27.31 1.02 18.49
CA ASN A 22 28.55 0.26 18.47
C ASN A 22 29.62 0.98 17.62
N PRO A 23 30.16 2.11 18.10
CA PRO A 23 31.12 2.90 17.32
C PRO A 23 32.45 2.16 17.04
N SER A 24 32.77 1.11 17.80
CA SER A 24 33.97 0.28 17.60
C SER A 24 33.78 -0.84 16.58
N LEU A 25 32.56 -1.07 16.08
CA LEU A 25 32.30 -2.18 15.15
C LEU A 25 32.77 -1.82 13.73
N PRO A 26 33.56 -2.66 13.05
CA PRO A 26 33.99 -2.41 11.69
C PRO A 26 32.84 -2.57 10.69
N ASN A 27 32.84 -1.77 9.61
CA ASN A 27 31.81 -1.82 8.55
C ASN A 27 31.61 -3.22 7.92
N ILE A 28 32.63 -4.08 8.01
CA ILE A 28 32.58 -5.47 7.51
C ILE A 28 31.60 -6.31 8.32
N GLU A 29 31.58 -6.13 9.63
CA GLU A 29 30.73 -6.90 10.55
C GLU A 29 29.29 -6.39 10.50
N LEU A 30 29.09 -5.08 10.31
CA LEU A 30 27.78 -4.51 9.96
C LEU A 30 27.24 -5.09 8.64
N ALA A 31 28.08 -5.17 7.61
CA ALA A 31 27.73 -5.77 6.34
C ALA A 31 27.28 -7.24 6.49
N GLN A 32 27.96 -8.01 7.35
CA GLN A 32 27.60 -9.40 7.65
C GLN A 32 26.26 -9.50 8.38
N GLN A 33 26.03 -8.69 9.42
CA GLN A 33 24.79 -8.69 10.20
C GLN A 33 23.54 -8.43 9.35
N PHE A 34 23.65 -7.51 8.38
CA PHE A 34 22.54 -7.17 7.49
C PHE A 34 22.56 -7.95 6.17
N CYS A 35 23.53 -8.84 5.94
CA CYS A 35 23.76 -9.55 4.67
C CYS A 35 23.86 -8.61 3.45
N ILE A 36 24.54 -7.48 3.64
CA ILE A 36 24.70 -6.41 2.64
C ILE A 36 26.19 -6.28 2.28
N ARG A 37 26.53 -5.80 1.08
CA ARG A 37 27.92 -5.55 0.70
C ARG A 37 28.51 -4.39 1.51
N LYS A 38 29.79 -4.49 1.88
CA LYS A 38 30.55 -3.45 2.62
C LYS A 38 30.44 -2.05 2.00
N LEU A 39 30.49 -1.96 0.66
CA LEU A 39 30.36 -0.70 -0.06
C LEU A 39 29.01 -0.03 0.22
N ILE A 40 27.91 -0.79 0.23
CA ILE A 40 26.57 -0.27 0.49
C ILE A 40 26.44 0.24 1.92
N VAL A 41 27.06 -0.43 2.91
CA VAL A 41 27.09 0.08 4.30
C VAL A 41 27.82 1.43 4.36
N THR A 42 28.94 1.54 3.65
CA THR A 42 29.73 2.79 3.61
C THR A 42 28.96 3.91 2.92
N ASP A 43 28.31 3.63 1.80
CA ASP A 43 27.46 4.58 1.08
C ASP A 43 26.27 5.04 1.93
N ILE A 44 25.62 4.12 2.66
CA ILE A 44 24.50 4.44 3.56
C ILE A 44 24.95 5.37 4.70
N LEU A 45 26.08 5.07 5.33
CA LEU A 45 26.61 5.88 6.43
C LEU A 45 27.07 7.27 5.95
N ASN A 46 27.64 7.35 4.75
CA ASN A 46 28.09 8.61 4.17
C ASN A 46 26.91 9.49 3.71
N GLU A 47 25.81 8.87 3.27
CA GLU A 47 24.64 9.58 2.72
C GLU A 47 23.51 9.75 3.76
N LYS A 48 23.75 9.45 5.03
CA LYS A 48 22.75 9.46 6.11
C LYS A 48 21.87 10.72 6.15
N GLU A 49 22.47 11.90 6.01
CA GLU A 49 21.78 13.20 5.99
C GLU A 49 20.76 13.29 4.85
N ARG A 50 21.13 12.81 3.66
CA ARG A 50 20.26 12.81 2.47
C ARG A 50 19.03 11.94 2.66
N TRP A 51 19.15 10.82 3.38
CA TRP A 51 18.03 9.91 3.66
C TRP A 51 17.11 10.44 4.76
N LEU A 52 17.66 11.13 5.76
CA LEU A 52 16.88 11.78 6.83
C LEU A 52 15.99 12.89 6.28
N THR A 53 16.49 13.70 5.35
CA THR A 53 15.68 14.74 4.67
C THR A 53 14.51 14.14 3.87
N ILE A 54 14.67 12.97 3.27
CA ILE A 54 13.59 12.28 2.53
C ILE A 54 12.50 11.76 3.50
N LEU A 55 12.89 11.34 4.71
CA LEU A 55 11.96 10.88 5.74
C LEU A 55 11.14 12.05 6.32
N GLU A 56 11.80 13.17 6.63
CA GLU A 56 11.14 14.39 7.13
C GLU A 56 10.23 15.03 6.07
N GLY A 57 10.69 15.10 4.81
CA GLY A 57 9.89 15.60 3.68
C GLY A 57 8.73 14.69 3.28
N GLN A 58 8.60 13.50 3.88
CA GLN A 58 7.47 12.60 3.69
C GLN A 58 6.31 12.86 4.67
N GLY A 59 6.41 13.92 5.48
CA GLY A 59 5.25 14.52 6.14
C GLY A 59 4.24 15.00 5.10
N ASN A 60 3.03 14.45 5.15
CA ASN A 60 1.81 14.95 4.51
C ASN A 60 1.70 15.10 2.98
N VAL A 61 2.54 14.52 2.12
CA VAL A 61 2.21 14.55 0.68
C VAL A 61 0.89 13.79 0.44
N LYS A 62 -0.21 14.53 0.46
CA LYS A 62 -1.57 14.12 0.12
C LYS A 62 -1.42 13.56 -1.28
N LYS A 63 -1.44 12.23 -1.36
CA LYS A 63 -1.27 11.53 -2.61
C LYS A 63 -2.49 11.93 -3.43
N PHE A 64 -2.30 12.83 -4.39
CA PHE A 64 -3.12 12.82 -5.59
C PHE A 64 -2.76 11.51 -6.29
N CYS A 65 -3.37 10.44 -5.78
CA CYS A 65 -3.58 9.26 -6.59
C CYS A 65 -4.62 9.71 -7.60
N ASP A 66 -4.24 9.79 -8.87
CA ASP A 66 -5.23 9.78 -9.92
C ASP A 66 -6.20 8.63 -9.61
N PRO A 67 -7.52 8.87 -9.69
CA PRO A 67 -8.51 7.89 -9.28
C PRO A 67 -8.24 6.61 -10.05
N LYS A 68 -7.80 5.58 -9.31
CA LYS A 68 -7.48 4.26 -9.87
C LYS A 68 -8.70 3.65 -10.57
N TRP A 69 -9.89 4.16 -10.23
CA TRP A 69 -11.19 3.79 -10.78
C TRP A 69 -12.09 5.04 -10.82
N PRO A 70 -12.07 5.85 -11.90
CA PRO A 70 -12.88 7.07 -11.98
C PRO A 70 -14.38 6.78 -11.76
N GLN A 71 -14.86 5.67 -12.32
CA GLN A 71 -16.25 5.20 -12.21
C GLN A 71 -16.64 4.85 -10.76
N LEU A 72 -15.71 4.35 -9.93
CA LEU A 72 -15.99 3.98 -8.53
C LEU A 72 -15.96 5.19 -7.59
N GLU A 73 -15.16 6.21 -7.95
CA GLU A 73 -15.07 7.47 -7.22
C GLU A 73 -16.25 8.42 -7.57
N GLU A 74 -16.88 8.31 -8.74
CA GLU A 74 -18.15 8.99 -9.02
C GLU A 74 -19.27 8.52 -8.07
N PHE A 75 -19.36 7.21 -7.81
CA PHE A 75 -20.25 6.68 -6.77
C PHE A 75 -19.92 7.22 -5.38
N LYS A 76 -18.65 7.50 -5.11
CA LYS A 76 -18.19 8.03 -3.81
C LYS A 76 -18.44 9.54 -3.68
N LYS A 77 -18.33 10.30 -4.77
CA LYS A 77 -18.63 11.74 -4.83
C LYS A 77 -20.13 12.05 -4.70
N GLN A 78 -21.00 11.09 -5.03
CA GLN A 78 -22.42 11.20 -4.72
C GLN A 78 -22.74 11.03 -3.23
N GLY A 79 -21.78 10.61 -2.39
CA GLY A 79 -22.00 10.29 -0.98
C GLY A 79 -21.75 11.42 0.02
N GLU A 80 -21.23 12.58 -0.37
CA GLU A 80 -20.83 13.62 0.59
C GLU A 80 -21.73 14.87 0.68
N THR A 81 -22.76 15.05 -0.15
CA THR A 81 -23.87 15.97 0.18
C THR A 81 -25.15 15.62 -0.58
N ALA A 82 -26.22 15.41 0.19
CA ALA A 82 -27.62 15.18 -0.15
C ALA A 82 -28.07 13.70 -0.31
N SER A 83 -29.02 13.33 0.55
CA SER A 83 -29.74 12.06 0.64
C SER A 83 -29.00 10.88 1.26
N THR A 84 -29.19 10.73 2.57
CA THR A 84 -29.53 9.41 3.14
C THR A 84 -30.55 8.78 2.19
N PRO A 85 -30.28 7.64 1.54
CA PRO A 85 -31.27 7.00 0.69
C PRO A 85 -32.51 6.75 1.57
N SER A 86 -33.68 7.19 1.10
CA SER A 86 -34.94 6.94 1.82
C SER A 86 -35.02 5.46 2.14
N THR A 87 -35.44 5.10 3.35
CA THR A 87 -35.56 3.72 3.83
C THR A 87 -36.27 2.81 2.82
N GLU A 88 -37.22 3.37 2.07
CA GLU A 88 -37.95 2.72 0.98
C GLU A 88 -37.06 2.32 -0.21
N SER A 89 -36.10 3.19 -0.61
CA SER A 89 -35.15 2.91 -1.69
C SER A 89 -34.19 1.77 -1.34
N ILE A 90 -33.75 1.70 -0.08
CA ILE A 90 -32.92 0.59 0.41
C ILE A 90 -33.72 -0.72 0.42
N ALA A 91 -34.96 -0.69 0.91
CA ALA A 91 -35.83 -1.86 0.95
C ALA A 91 -36.13 -2.40 -0.46
N ASN A 92 -36.39 -1.50 -1.42
CA ASN A 92 -36.64 -1.88 -2.82
C ASN A 92 -35.39 -2.51 -3.47
N ASN A 93 -34.20 -1.94 -3.23
CA ASN A 93 -32.95 -2.53 -3.70
C ASN A 93 -32.68 -3.90 -3.08
N HIS A 94 -33.01 -4.07 -1.79
CA HIS A 94 -32.86 -5.34 -1.10
C HIS A 94 -33.78 -6.42 -1.71
N ILE A 95 -35.05 -6.09 -1.99
CA ILE A 95 -36.00 -7.00 -2.63
C ILE A 95 -35.55 -7.35 -4.06
N ALA A 96 -35.08 -6.37 -4.83
CA ALA A 96 -34.60 -6.61 -6.20
C ALA A 96 -33.40 -7.57 -6.24
N LEU A 97 -32.46 -7.42 -5.31
CA LEU A 97 -31.32 -8.33 -5.18
C LEU A 97 -31.74 -9.74 -4.74
N GLN A 98 -32.72 -9.85 -3.83
CA GLN A 98 -33.26 -11.15 -3.42
C GLN A 98 -33.93 -11.89 -4.59
N GLN A 99 -34.68 -11.18 -5.44
CA GLN A 99 -35.30 -11.78 -6.63
C GLN A 99 -34.26 -12.25 -7.65
N LEU A 100 -33.19 -11.47 -7.85
CA LEU A 100 -32.11 -11.82 -8.77
C LEU A 100 -31.29 -13.02 -8.28
N LEU A 101 -31.06 -13.11 -6.96
CA LEU A 101 -30.38 -14.26 -6.35
C LEU A 101 -31.26 -15.51 -6.30
N ALA A 102 -32.58 -15.37 -6.27
CA ALA A 102 -33.50 -16.52 -6.24
C ALA A 102 -33.45 -17.36 -7.51
N SER A 103 -33.12 -16.77 -8.67
CA SER A 103 -32.94 -17.50 -9.94
C SER A 103 -31.50 -17.98 -10.17
N TYR A 104 -30.57 -17.61 -9.29
CA TYR A 104 -29.15 -17.94 -9.42
C TYR A 104 -28.87 -19.32 -8.80
N ASN A 105 -28.30 -20.25 -9.58
CA ASN A 105 -27.91 -21.57 -9.09
C ASN A 105 -26.67 -21.44 -8.18
N SER A 106 -26.75 -21.92 -6.94
CA SER A 106 -25.64 -21.91 -5.98
C SER A 106 -24.43 -22.73 -6.42
N GLU A 107 -24.60 -23.67 -7.36
CA GLU A 107 -23.50 -24.42 -7.97
C GLU A 107 -22.60 -23.55 -8.86
N ASN A 108 -23.12 -22.44 -9.41
CA ASN A 108 -22.34 -21.50 -10.24
C ASN A 108 -21.43 -20.57 -9.43
N ILE A 109 -21.55 -20.53 -8.09
CA ILE A 109 -20.66 -19.71 -7.24
C ILE A 109 -19.20 -20.11 -7.42
N TRP A 110 -18.94 -21.38 -7.75
CA TRP A 110 -17.60 -21.93 -7.93
C TRP A 110 -17.21 -22.13 -9.39
N ASN A 111 -18.11 -21.86 -10.35
CA ASN A 111 -17.82 -21.95 -11.78
C ASN A 111 -17.13 -20.67 -12.29
N SER A 112 -16.07 -20.28 -11.58
CA SER A 112 -15.04 -19.35 -12.02
C SER A 112 -13.93 -20.14 -12.72
N ASP A 113 -14.28 -21.09 -13.58
CA ASP A 113 -13.30 -21.84 -14.36
C ASP A 113 -12.92 -21.06 -15.63
N GLU A 114 -11.62 -20.94 -15.80
CA GLU A 114 -10.90 -20.21 -16.85
C GLU A 114 -11.34 -20.63 -18.26
N THR A 115 -12.40 -20.01 -18.79
CA THR A 115 -12.78 -20.22 -20.19
C THR A 115 -13.02 -18.90 -20.90
N SER A 116 -11.92 -18.24 -21.30
CA SER A 116 -11.80 -17.48 -22.55
C SER A 116 -10.37 -16.95 -22.71
N LEU A 117 -9.41 -17.86 -22.88
CA LEU A 117 -8.11 -17.54 -23.47
C LEU A 117 -7.76 -18.61 -24.52
N PHE A 118 -8.54 -18.66 -25.59
CA PHE A 118 -8.14 -19.22 -26.88
C PHE A 118 -8.78 -18.39 -27.99
#